data_AF-A0A1A9LBU4-F1
#
_entry.id   AF-A0A1A9LBU4-F1
#
_cell.length_a   1.000
_cell.length_b   1.000
_cell.length_c   1.000
_cell.angle_alpha   90.00
_cell.angle_beta   90.00
_cell.angle_gamma   90.00
#
_symmetry.space_group_name_H-M   'P 1'
#
loop_
_entity.id
_entity.type
_entity.pdbx_description
1 polymer ?
#
loop_
_entity_poly.entity_id
_entity_poly.type
_entity_poly.pdbx_seq_one_letter_code
_entity_poly.pdbx_strand_id
1 'polypeptide(L)'
;MERFKIKYICTTFLICCLTIQEYQAQVGIGTSKPEGALDLETSSYGLVYPRIALTATNTRLPVANPVGGNLVAGTVVYNTSLTTNGSNDLYPGLYAWDGSSWKPQFIMEEYKKYSQTGGCQRTTIRESYGDPRPDHADNVAGLTNQTFTPKYSGTYKIEVRTNFGAGEMTNFTGSYDKISLATSEGAFFFQMTGPGVNIVPSIGSYDYKEGWMYTHSYSTHNRVESPTIQNNNIGHYASVTHYKYLLAGSTYTFNLSNCINTGHAYFLNNGDSGEGRGHIGHDIPCTVEFTFIGD
;
A
#
# COMPACT_ATOMS: atom_id res chain seq x y z
N MET A 1 -61.19 -65.34 -3.82
CA MET A 1 -59.96 -65.42 -4.64
C MET A 1 -59.02 -64.21 -4.40
N GLU A 2 -58.94 -63.67 -3.18
CA GLU A 2 -58.22 -62.39 -2.91
C GLU A 2 -57.05 -62.47 -1.92
N ARG A 3 -57.05 -63.41 -0.97
CA ARG A 3 -55.98 -63.54 0.04
C ARG A 3 -54.64 -64.06 -0.51
N PHE A 4 -54.66 -64.70 -1.68
CA PHE A 4 -53.46 -65.27 -2.31
C PHE A 4 -52.56 -64.15 -2.90
N LYS A 5 -53.13 -63.06 -3.41
CA LYS A 5 -52.37 -61.95 -4.03
C LYS A 5 -51.63 -61.07 -3.01
N ILE A 6 -52.20 -60.87 -1.81
CA ILE A 6 -51.58 -60.08 -0.73
C ILE A 6 -50.28 -60.72 -0.22
N LYS A 7 -50.24 -62.06 -0.08
CA LYS A 7 -49.02 -62.75 0.38
C LYS A 7 -47.85 -62.53 -0.56
N TYR A 8 -48.05 -62.66 -1.87
CA TYR A 8 -46.96 -62.43 -2.83
C TYR A 8 -46.53 -60.97 -2.86
N ILE A 9 -47.45 -60.00 -2.82
CA ILE A 9 -47.11 -58.56 -2.74
C ILE A 9 -46.27 -58.25 -1.50
N CYS A 10 -46.63 -58.80 -0.34
CA CYS A 10 -45.85 -58.63 0.89
C CYS A 10 -44.46 -59.27 0.79
N THR A 11 -44.34 -60.46 0.19
CA THR A 11 -43.03 -61.11 0.01
C THR A 11 -42.15 -60.35 -0.98
N THR A 12 -42.70 -59.82 -2.08
CA THR A 12 -41.94 -59.00 -3.04
C THR A 12 -41.49 -57.68 -2.42
N PHE A 13 -42.34 -57.05 -1.60
CA PHE A 13 -41.99 -55.83 -0.87
C PHE A 13 -40.85 -56.08 0.14
N LEU A 14 -40.92 -57.18 0.89
CA LEU A 14 -39.87 -57.57 1.84
C LEU A 14 -38.53 -57.83 1.14
N ILE A 15 -38.55 -58.49 -0.02
CA ILE A 15 -37.34 -58.75 -0.82
C ILE A 15 -36.77 -57.43 -1.37
N CYS A 16 -37.60 -56.51 -1.87
CA CYS A 16 -37.16 -55.18 -2.32
C CYS A 16 -36.54 -54.35 -1.18
N CYS A 17 -37.10 -54.41 0.03
CA CYS A 17 -36.55 -53.70 1.19
C CYS A 17 -35.22 -54.29 1.68
N LEU A 18 -34.98 -55.59 1.47
CA LEU A 18 -33.73 -56.27 1.83
C LEU A 18 -32.59 -56.02 0.82
N THR A 19 -32.89 -55.47 -0.36
CA THR A 19 -31.90 -55.18 -1.42
C THR A 19 -31.41 -53.73 -1.46
N ILE A 20 -31.82 -52.88 -0.52
CA ILE A 20 -31.36 -51.49 -0.47
C ILE A 20 -29.93 -51.47 0.08
N GLN A 21 -28.93 -51.46 -0.80
CA GLN A 21 -27.53 -51.21 -0.44
C GLN A 21 -27.26 -49.71 -0.53
N GLU A 22 -26.82 -49.11 0.57
CA GLU A 22 -26.23 -47.77 0.54
C GLU A 22 -24.82 -47.85 -0.04
N TYR A 23 -24.63 -47.29 -1.22
CA TYR A 23 -23.31 -47.13 -1.81
C TYR A 23 -22.68 -45.85 -1.28
N GLN A 24 -21.63 -46.03 -0.49
CA GLN A 24 -20.77 -44.98 0.03
C GLN A 24 -19.79 -44.58 -1.09
N ALA A 25 -19.88 -43.33 -1.60
CA ALA A 25 -19.13 -42.84 -2.77
C ALA A 25 -17.86 -42.03 -2.42
N GLN A 26 -17.37 -42.14 -1.18
CA GLN A 26 -16.12 -41.53 -0.73
C GLN A 26 -14.90 -42.20 -1.38
N VAL A 27 -13.92 -41.38 -1.73
CA VAL A 27 -12.62 -41.81 -2.25
C VAL A 27 -11.57 -41.59 -1.17
N GLY A 28 -11.16 -42.67 -0.50
CA GLY A 28 -9.98 -42.67 0.37
C GLY A 28 -8.75 -43.10 -0.39
N ILE A 29 -7.70 -42.27 -0.43
CA ILE A 29 -6.38 -42.60 -0.98
C ILE A 29 -5.40 -42.68 0.19
N GLY A 30 -4.92 -43.89 0.48
CA GLY A 30 -4.05 -44.14 1.62
C GLY A 30 -4.77 -44.40 2.95
N THR A 31 -6.10 -44.24 3.00
CA THR A 31 -6.94 -44.53 4.17
C THR A 31 -8.16 -45.41 3.82
N SER A 32 -8.59 -46.26 4.75
CA SER A 32 -9.82 -47.05 4.64
C SER A 32 -11.00 -46.44 5.40
N LYS A 33 -10.77 -45.33 6.12
CA LYS A 33 -11.78 -44.60 6.89
C LYS A 33 -11.75 -43.11 6.53
N PRO A 34 -12.08 -42.76 5.28
CA PRO A 34 -12.02 -41.37 4.82
C PRO A 34 -12.97 -40.47 5.63
N GLU A 35 -12.49 -39.29 5.99
CA GLU A 35 -13.24 -38.27 6.75
C GLU A 35 -14.03 -37.29 5.86
N GLY A 36 -13.95 -37.47 4.54
CA GLY A 36 -14.67 -36.66 3.56
C GLY A 36 -14.94 -37.42 2.26
N ALA A 37 -15.60 -36.75 1.30
CA ALA A 37 -15.87 -37.35 -0.02
C ALA A 37 -14.58 -37.69 -0.80
N LEU A 38 -13.50 -36.95 -0.55
CA LEU A 38 -12.14 -37.27 -0.96
C LEU A 38 -11.23 -37.07 0.25
N ASP A 39 -10.48 -38.09 0.64
CA ASP A 39 -9.51 -38.05 1.73
C ASP A 39 -8.18 -38.64 1.27
N LEU A 40 -7.08 -37.91 1.51
CA LEU A 40 -5.73 -38.26 1.09
C LEU A 40 -4.82 -38.34 2.31
N GLU A 41 -4.52 -39.57 2.74
CA GLU A 41 -3.62 -39.83 3.86
C GLU A 41 -2.26 -40.33 3.34
N THR A 42 -1.24 -39.48 3.40
CA THR A 42 0.15 -39.88 3.06
C THR A 42 1.16 -39.18 3.94
N SER A 43 2.32 -39.81 4.17
CA SER A 43 3.42 -39.24 4.98
C SER A 43 4.57 -38.64 4.16
N SER A 44 4.61 -38.90 2.85
CA SER A 44 5.76 -38.55 1.99
C SER A 44 5.40 -37.94 0.64
N TYR A 45 4.11 -37.82 0.31
CA TYR A 45 3.64 -37.34 -0.99
C TYR A 45 2.62 -36.20 -0.83
N GLY A 46 2.48 -35.37 -1.86
CA GLY A 46 1.55 -34.25 -1.87
C GLY A 46 0.43 -34.42 -2.90
N LEU A 47 -0.57 -33.55 -2.83
CA LEU A 47 -1.60 -33.42 -3.85
C LEU A 47 -1.12 -32.47 -4.96
N VAL A 48 -1.08 -32.95 -6.20
CA VAL A 48 -0.85 -32.10 -7.37
C VAL A 48 -2.19 -31.67 -7.95
N TYR A 49 -2.54 -30.41 -7.77
CA TYR A 49 -3.71 -29.81 -8.42
C TYR A 49 -3.52 -29.74 -9.94
N PRO A 50 -4.62 -29.79 -10.73
CA PRO A 50 -4.55 -29.55 -12.17
C PRO A 50 -3.82 -28.24 -12.47
N ARG A 51 -2.75 -28.33 -13.26
CA ARG A 51 -1.94 -27.17 -13.66
C ARG A 51 -2.52 -26.58 -14.94
N ILE A 52 -3.05 -25.37 -14.84
CA ILE A 52 -3.78 -24.72 -15.92
C ILE A 52 -3.20 -23.33 -16.13
N ALA A 53 -2.95 -22.95 -17.37
CA ALA A 53 -2.66 -21.58 -17.73
C ALA A 53 -3.97 -20.80 -17.80
N LEU A 54 -4.36 -20.14 -16.70
CA LEU A 54 -5.53 -19.26 -16.71
C LEU A 54 -5.23 -18.00 -17.53
N THR A 55 -6.27 -17.31 -18.01
CA THR A 55 -6.13 -16.12 -18.86
C THR A 55 -6.47 -14.82 -18.13
N ALA A 56 -7.43 -14.84 -17.22
CA ALA A 56 -7.81 -13.72 -16.36
C ALA A 56 -8.56 -14.24 -15.11
N THR A 57 -8.55 -13.50 -14.01
CA THR A 57 -9.28 -13.90 -12.79
C THR A 57 -10.79 -13.93 -12.99
N ASN A 58 -11.37 -13.04 -13.80
CA ASN A 58 -12.81 -12.98 -14.07
C ASN A 58 -13.31 -13.99 -15.12
N THR A 59 -12.46 -14.88 -15.63
CA THR A 59 -12.80 -15.80 -16.72
C THR A 59 -12.59 -17.25 -16.31
N ARG A 60 -13.64 -18.07 -16.38
CA ARG A 60 -13.55 -19.50 -16.04
C ARG A 60 -12.68 -20.32 -16.99
N LEU A 61 -12.65 -19.95 -18.28
CA LEU A 61 -11.89 -20.68 -19.29
C LEU A 61 -10.38 -20.55 -19.03
N PRO A 62 -9.59 -21.60 -19.29
CA PRO A 62 -9.95 -22.82 -20.02
C PRO A 62 -10.56 -23.93 -19.15
N VAL A 63 -10.82 -23.70 -17.86
CA VAL A 63 -11.43 -24.71 -16.99
C VAL A 63 -12.92 -24.87 -17.34
N ALA A 64 -13.33 -26.11 -17.56
CA ALA A 64 -14.69 -26.46 -17.94
C ALA A 64 -15.29 -27.44 -16.92
N ASN A 65 -16.60 -27.34 -16.73
CA ASN A 65 -17.35 -28.35 -15.99
C ASN A 65 -17.47 -29.63 -16.84
N PRO A 66 -17.05 -30.80 -16.36
CA PRO A 66 -17.08 -32.05 -17.13
C PRO A 66 -18.48 -32.49 -17.54
N VAL A 67 -19.53 -32.09 -16.81
CA VAL A 67 -20.94 -32.39 -17.18
C VAL A 67 -21.59 -31.26 -17.99
N GLY A 68 -20.80 -30.26 -18.42
CA GLY A 68 -21.28 -29.06 -19.09
C GLY A 68 -21.86 -28.01 -18.13
N GLY A 69 -22.24 -26.86 -18.67
CA GLY A 69 -22.78 -25.73 -17.89
C GLY A 69 -21.72 -24.88 -17.19
N ASN A 70 -22.12 -24.17 -16.13
CA ASN A 70 -21.26 -23.28 -15.37
C ASN A 70 -20.24 -24.05 -14.53
N LEU A 71 -19.06 -23.45 -14.35
CA LEU A 71 -18.06 -23.98 -13.43
C LEU A 71 -18.57 -23.85 -11.99
N VAL A 72 -18.44 -24.92 -11.21
CA VAL A 72 -18.96 -24.97 -9.84
C VAL A 72 -18.02 -24.20 -8.90
N ALA A 73 -18.59 -23.38 -8.02
CA ALA A 73 -17.83 -22.71 -6.97
C ALA A 73 -17.12 -23.75 -6.07
N GLY A 74 -15.88 -23.45 -5.66
CA GLY A 74 -15.00 -24.40 -4.98
C GLY A 74 -14.12 -25.23 -5.93
N THR A 75 -14.21 -25.07 -7.25
CA THR A 75 -13.23 -25.66 -8.17
C THR A 75 -11.84 -25.08 -7.90
N VAL A 76 -10.84 -25.92 -7.64
CA VAL A 76 -9.45 -25.48 -7.34
C VAL A 76 -8.49 -25.96 -8.44
N VAL A 77 -7.63 -25.05 -8.90
CA VAL A 77 -6.56 -25.33 -9.87
C VAL A 77 -5.25 -24.64 -9.45
N TYR A 78 -4.13 -25.16 -9.94
CA TYR A 78 -2.86 -24.44 -9.88
C TYR A 78 -2.69 -23.63 -11.17
N ASN A 79 -2.75 -22.30 -11.07
CA ASN A 79 -2.48 -21.41 -12.18
C ASN A 79 -0.97 -21.35 -12.48
N THR A 80 -0.60 -21.48 -13.75
CA THR A 80 0.79 -21.33 -14.21
C THR A 80 1.06 -20.00 -14.93
N SER A 81 0.03 -19.23 -15.24
CA SER A 81 0.17 -17.97 -15.97
C SER A 81 0.58 -16.82 -15.07
N LEU A 82 1.43 -15.94 -15.59
CA LEU A 82 1.61 -14.58 -15.08
C LEU A 82 1.04 -13.63 -16.14
N THR A 83 0.11 -12.75 -15.77
CA THR A 83 -0.49 -11.78 -16.70
C THR A 83 -0.20 -10.34 -16.28
N THR A 84 -0.46 -9.40 -17.19
CA THR A 84 -0.33 -7.95 -16.99
C THR A 84 -1.53 -7.20 -17.58
N ASN A 85 -2.73 -7.71 -17.31
CA ASN A 85 -4.04 -7.22 -17.69
C ASN A 85 -4.62 -6.20 -16.68
N GLY A 86 -3.92 -5.88 -15.59
CA GLY A 86 -4.42 -4.97 -14.55
C GLY A 86 -5.33 -5.69 -13.54
N SER A 87 -6.57 -5.25 -13.37
CA SER A 87 -7.49 -5.74 -12.31
C SER A 87 -8.00 -7.17 -12.48
N ASN A 88 -7.46 -7.90 -13.45
CA ASN A 88 -7.77 -9.31 -13.62
C ASN A 88 -6.49 -10.14 -13.68
N ASP A 89 -5.43 -9.63 -13.05
CA ASP A 89 -4.11 -10.25 -13.11
C ASP A 89 -4.02 -11.57 -12.36
N LEU A 90 -3.29 -12.47 -13.00
CA LEU A 90 -2.97 -13.79 -12.50
C LEU A 90 -1.50 -13.84 -12.14
N TYR A 91 -1.22 -14.49 -11.03
CA TYR A 91 0.12 -14.84 -10.58
C TYR A 91 0.19 -16.36 -10.45
N PRO A 92 1.35 -17.00 -10.67
CA PRO A 92 1.46 -18.44 -10.45
C PRO A 92 1.10 -18.83 -9.01
N GLY A 93 0.20 -19.79 -8.83
CA GLY A 93 -0.31 -20.17 -7.51
C GLY A 93 -1.63 -20.93 -7.54
N LEU A 94 -2.15 -21.29 -6.36
CA LEU A 94 -3.45 -21.94 -6.23
C LEU A 94 -4.58 -20.92 -6.35
N TYR A 95 -5.62 -21.26 -7.12
CA TYR A 95 -6.83 -20.47 -7.26
C TYR A 95 -8.06 -21.33 -7.03
N ALA A 96 -9.05 -20.77 -6.34
CA ALA A 96 -10.37 -21.34 -6.18
C ALA A 96 -11.40 -20.49 -6.91
N TRP A 97 -12.28 -21.10 -7.69
CA TRP A 97 -13.40 -20.42 -8.33
C TRP A 97 -14.49 -20.12 -7.30
N ASP A 98 -14.92 -18.86 -7.17
CA ASP A 98 -16.00 -18.49 -6.23
C ASP A 98 -17.42 -18.57 -6.84
N GLY A 99 -17.52 -18.96 -8.12
CA GLY A 99 -18.75 -18.92 -8.91
C GLY A 99 -18.73 -17.83 -9.99
N SER A 100 -17.88 -16.81 -9.84
CA SER A 100 -17.78 -15.64 -10.71
C SER A 100 -16.34 -15.28 -11.11
N SER A 101 -15.36 -15.54 -10.23
CA SER A 101 -13.95 -15.22 -10.44
C SER A 101 -13.04 -16.21 -9.71
N TRP A 102 -11.82 -16.34 -10.21
CA TRP A 102 -10.72 -17.05 -9.59
C TRP A 102 -10.17 -16.20 -8.43
N LYS A 103 -10.22 -16.76 -7.23
CA LYS A 103 -9.64 -16.15 -6.02
C LYS A 103 -8.30 -16.82 -5.68
N PRO A 104 -7.21 -16.04 -5.59
CA PRO A 104 -5.93 -16.60 -5.17
C PRO A 104 -6.05 -17.17 -3.76
N GLN A 105 -5.48 -18.36 -3.55
CA GLN A 105 -5.41 -19.03 -2.24
C GLN A 105 -4.02 -18.83 -1.62
N PHE A 106 -3.51 -17.60 -1.75
CA PHE A 106 -2.24 -17.15 -1.19
C PHE A 106 -2.35 -15.65 -0.87
N ILE A 107 -1.50 -15.20 0.05
CA ILE A 107 -1.48 -13.80 0.48
C ILE A 107 -0.76 -12.96 -0.58
N MET A 108 -1.42 -11.87 -1.00
CA MET A 108 -0.81 -10.84 -1.84
C MET A 108 -0.49 -9.65 -0.96
N GLU A 109 0.80 -9.47 -0.66
CA GLU A 109 1.30 -8.39 0.18
C GLU A 109 2.55 -7.78 -0.44
N GLU A 110 2.63 -6.47 -0.40
CA GLU A 110 3.84 -5.73 -0.72
C GLU A 110 3.91 -4.47 0.14
N TYR A 111 5.08 -4.26 0.74
CA TYR A 111 5.41 -3.05 1.45
C TYR A 111 6.81 -2.60 1.05
N LYS A 112 6.97 -1.30 0.74
CA LYS A 112 8.28 -0.70 0.51
C LYS A 112 8.33 0.71 1.07
N LYS A 113 9.36 0.96 1.89
CA LYS A 113 9.64 2.27 2.48
C LYS A 113 10.91 2.87 1.90
N TYR A 114 10.81 4.13 1.53
CA TYR A 114 11.94 4.99 1.20
C TYR A 114 12.06 6.03 2.30
N SER A 115 13.29 6.23 2.79
CA SER A 115 13.59 7.17 3.86
C SER A 115 14.60 8.20 3.37
N GLN A 116 14.44 9.43 3.84
CA GLN A 116 15.42 10.47 3.64
C GLN A 116 16.79 10.03 4.17
N THR A 117 17.85 10.31 3.42
CA THR A 117 19.23 10.04 3.82
C THR A 117 19.82 11.20 4.62
N GLY A 118 20.67 10.88 5.60
CA GLY A 118 21.37 11.87 6.43
C GLY A 118 20.53 12.50 7.55
N GLY A 119 19.21 12.68 7.37
CA GLY A 119 18.35 13.39 8.32
C GLY A 119 18.76 14.86 8.49
N CYS A 120 17.92 15.69 9.14
CA CYS A 120 18.22 17.10 9.45
C CYS A 120 18.85 17.91 8.28
N GLN A 121 18.41 17.65 7.05
CA GLN A 121 18.94 18.33 5.87
C GLN A 121 18.65 19.83 5.97
N ARG A 122 19.66 20.66 5.71
CA ARG A 122 19.50 22.11 5.74
C ARG A 122 18.76 22.63 4.51
N THR A 123 17.80 23.53 4.73
CA THR A 123 17.03 24.21 3.67
C THR A 123 17.01 25.72 3.92
N THR A 124 16.98 26.52 2.87
CA THR A 124 17.01 27.99 2.94
C THR A 124 15.61 28.59 2.84
N ILE A 125 15.41 29.77 3.41
CA ILE A 125 14.18 30.54 3.22
C ILE A 125 14.24 31.28 1.87
N ARG A 126 13.24 31.07 1.00
CA ARG A 126 13.14 31.65 -0.35
C ARG A 126 11.99 32.66 -0.42
N GLU A 127 12.12 33.77 0.31
CA GLU A 127 11.10 34.83 0.43
C GLU A 127 10.91 35.64 -0.88
N SER A 128 11.80 35.48 -1.87
CA SER A 128 11.67 36.14 -3.19
C SER A 128 10.37 35.78 -3.93
N TYR A 129 9.64 34.77 -3.46
CA TYR A 129 8.34 34.37 -3.98
C TYR A 129 7.30 34.51 -2.86
N GLY A 130 6.16 35.16 -3.16
CA GLY A 130 5.06 35.31 -2.20
C GLY A 130 4.48 33.98 -1.71
N ASP A 131 4.70 32.89 -2.46
CA ASP A 131 4.24 31.54 -2.18
C ASP A 131 5.38 30.52 -2.39
N PRO A 132 5.39 29.38 -1.68
CA PRO A 132 6.41 28.36 -1.88
C PRO A 132 6.24 27.71 -3.26
N ARG A 133 7.34 27.47 -4.00
CA ARG A 133 7.25 27.02 -5.39
C ARG A 133 7.93 25.66 -5.63
N PRO A 134 7.26 24.71 -6.30
CA PRO A 134 7.87 23.42 -6.67
C PRO A 134 9.10 23.55 -7.59
N ASP A 135 9.16 24.56 -8.45
CA ASP A 135 10.26 24.81 -9.39
C ASP A 135 11.50 25.44 -8.72
N HIS A 136 11.36 25.91 -7.48
CA HIS A 136 12.43 26.45 -6.65
C HIS A 136 12.47 25.71 -5.31
N ALA A 137 12.27 24.41 -5.31
CA ALA A 137 12.34 23.57 -4.12
C ALA A 137 13.72 22.91 -3.98
N ASP A 138 14.14 22.69 -2.74
CA ASP A 138 15.26 21.81 -2.39
C ASP A 138 14.81 20.35 -2.43
N ASN A 139 15.59 19.52 -3.11
CA ASN A 139 15.36 18.07 -3.13
C ASN A 139 15.56 17.48 -1.73
N VAL A 140 14.65 16.60 -1.29
CA VAL A 140 14.86 15.85 -0.05
C VAL A 140 15.81 14.70 -0.31
N ALA A 141 16.97 14.72 0.34
CA ALA A 141 18.05 13.75 0.14
C ALA A 141 17.54 12.31 0.30
N GLY A 142 17.86 11.43 -0.66
CA GLY A 142 17.42 10.03 -0.66
C GLY A 142 15.98 9.81 -1.13
N LEU A 143 15.20 10.87 -1.38
CA LEU A 143 13.82 10.80 -1.85
C LEU A 143 13.63 11.52 -3.20
N THR A 144 14.70 11.60 -4.00
CA THR A 144 14.71 12.19 -5.34
C THR A 144 15.06 11.13 -6.38
N ASN A 145 14.41 11.19 -7.54
CA ASN A 145 14.49 10.26 -8.66
C ASN A 145 14.39 8.80 -8.21
N GLN A 146 13.53 8.54 -7.23
CA GLN A 146 13.30 7.20 -6.74
C GLN A 146 12.29 6.48 -7.64
N THR A 147 12.43 5.17 -7.75
CA THR A 147 11.55 4.35 -8.57
C THR A 147 10.89 3.26 -7.76
N PHE A 148 9.59 3.12 -7.89
CA PHE A 148 8.80 2.00 -7.35
C PHE A 148 8.26 1.14 -8.50
N THR A 149 8.45 -0.17 -8.40
CA THR A 149 7.94 -1.16 -9.36
C THR A 149 7.06 -2.15 -8.60
N PRO A 150 5.72 -2.06 -8.72
CA PRO A 150 4.81 -2.91 -7.99
C PRO A 150 4.98 -4.38 -8.35
N LYS A 151 4.90 -5.26 -7.36
CA LYS A 151 4.81 -6.71 -7.55
C LYS A 151 3.43 -7.14 -8.02
N TYR A 152 2.38 -6.45 -7.57
CA TYR A 152 0.99 -6.77 -7.88
C TYR A 152 0.29 -5.59 -8.55
N SER A 153 -0.65 -5.88 -9.46
CA SER A 153 -1.58 -4.88 -9.96
C SER A 153 -2.68 -4.69 -8.92
N GLY A 154 -3.07 -3.45 -8.67
CA GLY A 154 -4.12 -3.12 -7.69
C GLY A 154 -3.89 -1.78 -7.02
N THR A 155 -4.66 -1.52 -5.96
CA THR A 155 -4.57 -0.28 -5.21
C THR A 155 -3.42 -0.33 -4.22
N TYR A 156 -2.57 0.68 -4.27
CA TYR A 156 -1.54 0.96 -3.28
C TYR A 156 -1.91 2.18 -2.46
N LYS A 157 -1.74 2.05 -1.14
CA LYS A 157 -1.66 3.19 -0.22
C LYS A 157 -0.24 3.74 -0.27
N ILE A 158 -0.10 4.98 -0.72
CA ILE A 158 1.16 5.71 -0.80
C ILE A 158 1.14 6.77 0.30
N GLU A 159 1.89 6.57 1.37
CA GLU A 159 1.95 7.46 2.51
C GLU A 159 3.22 8.29 2.46
N VAL A 160 3.07 9.61 2.36
CA VAL A 160 4.18 10.57 2.37
C VAL A 160 4.19 11.22 3.74
N ARG A 161 5.27 11.04 4.50
CA ARG A 161 5.48 11.66 5.81
C ARG A 161 6.64 12.65 5.72
N THR A 162 6.37 13.84 6.20
CA THR A 162 7.28 14.98 6.12
C THR A 162 7.50 15.55 7.51
N ASN A 163 8.67 16.13 7.69
CA ASN A 163 9.06 16.74 8.94
C ASN A 163 9.94 17.94 8.65
N PHE A 164 9.60 19.07 9.25
CA PHE A 164 10.32 20.32 9.10
C PHE A 164 10.50 21.01 10.44
N GLY A 165 11.74 21.35 10.78
CA GLY A 165 12.08 22.27 11.86
C GLY A 165 12.54 23.60 11.29
N ALA A 166 12.12 24.72 11.88
CA ALA A 166 12.67 26.03 11.59
C ALA A 166 14.16 26.10 11.98
N GLY A 167 14.84 27.18 11.60
CA GLY A 167 16.24 27.41 11.97
C GLY A 167 16.41 28.20 13.26
N GLU A 168 17.65 28.54 13.59
CA GLU A 168 17.94 29.37 14.76
C GLU A 168 17.45 30.83 14.57
N MET A 169 16.87 31.41 15.62
CA MET A 169 16.31 32.77 15.57
C MET A 169 17.29 33.85 16.02
N THR A 170 17.04 35.07 15.54
CA THR A 170 17.58 36.30 16.11
C THR A 170 16.80 36.73 17.36
N ASN A 171 17.45 37.44 18.29
CA ASN A 171 16.73 38.19 19.32
C ASN A 171 16.20 39.52 18.75
N PHE A 172 15.05 39.45 18.08
CA PHE A 172 14.42 40.64 17.50
C PHE A 172 13.64 41.50 18.52
N THR A 173 13.43 41.02 19.75
CA THR A 173 12.81 41.86 20.80
C THR A 173 13.81 42.84 21.44
N GLY A 174 15.11 42.61 21.23
CA GLY A 174 16.19 43.41 21.80
C GLY A 174 16.30 43.36 23.33
N SER A 175 15.46 42.54 23.99
CA SER A 175 15.39 42.38 25.43
C SER A 175 15.60 40.92 25.77
N TYR A 176 16.33 40.64 26.86
CA TYR A 176 16.52 39.28 27.35
C TYR A 176 15.35 38.82 28.24
N ASP A 177 14.51 39.75 28.71
CA ASP A 177 13.33 39.47 29.54
C ASP A 177 12.08 39.17 28.69
N LYS A 178 12.23 39.05 27.38
CA LYS A 178 11.17 38.78 26.42
C LYS A 178 11.50 37.53 25.62
N ILE A 179 10.45 36.87 25.15
CA ILE A 179 10.56 35.73 24.24
C ILE A 179 10.39 36.26 22.81
N SER A 180 11.39 36.04 21.98
CA SER A 180 11.22 36.12 20.52
C SER A 180 10.59 34.81 20.06
N LEU A 181 9.49 34.88 19.31
CA LEU A 181 8.85 33.73 18.65
C LEU A 181 8.54 34.11 17.20
N ALA A 182 9.00 33.29 16.25
CA ALA A 182 8.64 33.43 14.85
C ALA A 182 8.35 32.06 14.21
N THR A 183 7.67 32.13 13.08
CA THR A 183 7.30 30.98 12.24
C THR A 183 8.16 30.97 10.97
N SER A 184 8.55 29.78 10.54
CA SER A 184 9.08 29.54 9.21
C SER A 184 8.12 28.61 8.48
N GLU A 185 7.66 29.02 7.30
CA GLU A 185 6.57 28.36 6.59
C GLU A 185 6.93 28.09 5.14
N GLY A 186 6.24 27.10 4.57
CA GLY A 186 6.40 26.71 3.19
C GLY A 186 5.59 25.47 2.86
N ALA A 187 6.12 24.65 1.97
CA ALA A 187 5.51 23.39 1.59
C ALA A 187 6.53 22.31 1.21
N PHE A 188 6.11 21.05 1.36
CA PHE A 188 6.68 19.92 0.65
C PHE A 188 5.88 19.63 -0.62
N PHE A 189 6.57 19.08 -1.61
CA PHE A 189 6.02 18.72 -2.91
C PHE A 189 6.34 17.26 -3.19
N PHE A 190 5.30 16.42 -3.22
CA PHE A 190 5.40 15.04 -3.64
C PHE A 190 4.98 14.92 -5.10
N GLN A 191 5.92 14.54 -5.95
CA GLN A 191 5.64 14.24 -7.35
C GLN A 191 5.73 12.74 -7.57
N MET A 192 4.78 12.16 -8.31
CA MET A 192 4.86 10.78 -8.76
C MET A 192 4.23 10.62 -10.14
N THR A 193 4.95 9.98 -11.05
CA THR A 193 4.51 9.74 -12.43
C THR A 193 4.73 8.29 -12.84
N GLY A 194 3.83 7.77 -13.67
CA GLY A 194 3.91 6.45 -14.27
C GLY A 194 2.60 6.11 -15.01
N PRO A 195 2.45 4.90 -15.54
CA PRO A 195 1.23 4.51 -16.25
C PRO A 195 -0.03 4.73 -15.39
N GLY A 196 -0.95 5.57 -15.89
CA GLY A 196 -2.21 5.91 -15.21
C GLY A 196 -2.08 6.77 -13.94
N VAL A 197 -0.88 7.20 -13.55
CA VAL A 197 -0.63 8.00 -12.35
C VAL A 197 0.09 9.29 -12.70
N ASN A 198 -0.51 10.41 -12.31
CA ASN A 198 0.06 11.74 -12.45
C ASN A 198 -0.24 12.57 -11.20
N ILE A 199 0.70 12.61 -10.25
CA ILE A 199 0.70 13.52 -9.11
C ILE A 199 1.82 14.51 -9.39
N VAL A 200 1.48 15.74 -9.76
CA VAL A 200 2.44 16.77 -10.14
C VAL A 200 2.04 18.09 -9.46
N PRO A 201 2.81 18.54 -8.46
CA PRO A 201 2.58 19.81 -7.80
C PRO A 201 2.72 20.96 -8.78
N SER A 202 1.65 21.76 -8.95
CA SER A 202 1.63 22.92 -9.84
C SER A 202 1.88 24.22 -9.07
N ILE A 203 2.40 25.23 -9.76
CA ILE A 203 2.60 26.58 -9.19
C ILE A 203 1.23 27.22 -8.98
N GLY A 204 0.99 27.78 -7.78
CA GLY A 204 -0.28 28.44 -7.44
C GLY A 204 -1.46 27.50 -7.19
N SER A 205 -1.23 26.19 -7.18
CA SER A 205 -2.23 25.18 -6.79
C SER A 205 -1.88 24.65 -5.40
N TYR A 206 -2.76 24.82 -4.41
CA TYR A 206 -2.55 24.38 -3.03
C TYR A 206 -3.32 23.08 -2.72
N ASP A 207 -3.22 22.09 -3.62
CA ASP A 207 -3.99 20.85 -3.51
C ASP A 207 -3.12 19.66 -3.09
N TYR A 208 -3.44 19.08 -1.94
CA TYR A 208 -2.79 17.85 -1.45
C TYR A 208 -2.97 16.67 -2.40
N LYS A 209 -4.02 16.64 -3.23
CA LYS A 209 -4.20 15.60 -4.26
C LYS A 209 -3.18 15.71 -5.38
N GLU A 210 -2.67 16.92 -5.64
CA GLU A 210 -1.60 17.21 -6.59
C GLU A 210 -0.21 17.12 -5.95
N GLY A 211 -0.12 16.75 -4.67
CA GLY A 211 1.13 16.51 -3.97
C GLY A 211 1.66 17.71 -3.17
N TRP A 212 0.84 18.74 -2.96
CA TRP A 212 1.18 19.86 -2.10
C TRP A 212 0.95 19.55 -0.61
N MET A 213 1.94 19.86 0.23
CA MET A 213 1.86 19.63 1.67
C MET A 213 2.34 20.87 2.43
N TYR A 214 1.43 21.67 2.97
CA TYR A 214 1.80 22.83 3.78
C TYR A 214 2.63 22.43 5.00
N THR A 215 3.63 23.25 5.33
CA THR A 215 4.43 23.08 6.54
C THR A 215 4.72 24.41 7.20
N HIS A 216 4.78 24.41 8.53
CA HIS A 216 5.13 25.55 9.34
C HIS A 216 5.84 25.06 10.60
N SER A 217 6.91 25.72 11.02
CA SER A 217 7.60 25.38 12.27
C SER A 217 7.92 26.65 13.03
N TYR A 218 7.86 26.56 14.35
CA TYR A 218 8.16 27.67 15.24
C TYR A 218 9.56 27.53 15.82
N SER A 219 10.19 28.67 16.04
CA SER A 219 11.36 28.75 16.90
C SER A 219 11.17 29.84 17.94
N THR A 220 11.71 29.60 19.13
CA THR A 220 11.74 30.57 20.21
C THR A 220 13.17 30.92 20.56
N HIS A 221 13.40 32.17 20.95
CA HIS A 221 14.64 32.61 21.57
C HIS A 221 14.34 33.23 22.93
N ASN A 222 14.97 32.70 23.98
CA ASN A 222 14.93 33.23 25.34
C ASN A 222 16.25 32.93 26.06
N ARG A 223 16.89 33.97 26.61
CA ARG A 223 18.18 33.85 27.31
C ARG A 223 18.04 33.71 28.84
N VAL A 224 16.91 34.12 29.42
CA VAL A 224 16.72 34.15 30.88
C VAL A 224 16.38 32.77 31.44
N GLU A 225 15.62 31.95 30.71
CA GLU A 225 15.21 30.63 31.21
C GLU A 225 16.22 29.51 30.95
N SER A 226 17.09 29.62 29.94
CA SER A 226 18.12 28.60 29.68
C SER A 226 19.34 29.14 28.92
N PRO A 227 20.45 29.52 29.58
CA PRO A 227 21.63 30.09 28.91
C PRO A 227 22.35 29.11 27.97
N THR A 228 22.09 27.80 28.08
CA THR A 228 22.67 26.73 27.24
C THR A 228 21.77 26.25 26.10
N ILE A 229 20.46 26.51 26.15
CA ILE A 229 19.50 26.20 25.08
C ILE A 229 18.80 27.50 24.71
N GLN A 230 19.51 28.33 23.94
CA GLN A 230 19.04 29.67 23.59
C GLN A 230 17.91 29.62 22.55
N ASN A 231 17.74 28.49 21.86
CA ASN A 231 16.73 28.31 20.83
C ASN A 231 16.10 26.92 20.93
N ASN A 232 14.77 26.87 20.81
CA ASN A 232 14.01 25.63 20.74
C ASN A 232 13.25 25.58 19.43
N ASN A 233 13.46 24.52 18.66
CA ASN A 233 12.94 24.34 17.32
C ASN A 233 11.95 23.19 17.37
N ILE A 234 10.67 23.48 17.14
CA ILE A 234 9.62 22.45 17.20
C ILE A 234 9.35 21.95 15.79
N GLY A 235 9.72 20.70 15.51
CA GLY A 235 9.42 20.04 14.25
C GLY A 235 7.91 19.98 13.99
N HIS A 236 7.51 20.27 12.76
CA HIS A 236 6.16 20.06 12.27
C HIS A 236 6.11 18.80 11.44
N TYR A 237 5.28 17.88 11.89
CA TYR A 237 5.10 16.56 11.33
C TYR A 237 3.79 16.53 10.54
N ALA A 238 3.88 16.25 9.25
CA ALA A 238 2.72 16.17 8.38
C ALA A 238 2.74 14.89 7.54
N SER A 239 1.56 14.34 7.29
CA SER A 239 1.38 13.16 6.45
C SER A 239 0.25 13.34 5.46
N VAL A 240 0.47 12.93 4.21
CA VAL A 240 -0.57 12.81 3.19
C VAL A 240 -0.58 11.37 2.67
N THR A 241 -1.76 10.86 2.38
CA THR A 241 -1.94 9.51 1.82
C THR A 241 -2.63 9.60 0.47
N HIS A 242 -2.06 8.96 -0.54
CA HIS A 242 -2.65 8.78 -1.85
C HIS A 242 -3.02 7.30 -2.05
N TYR A 243 -4.23 7.06 -2.52
CA TYR A 243 -4.64 5.74 -3.00
C TYR A 243 -4.55 5.75 -4.53
N LYS A 244 -3.67 4.92 -5.09
CA LYS A 244 -3.46 4.85 -6.54
C LYS A 244 -3.47 3.41 -7.00
N TYR A 245 -4.15 3.18 -8.11
CA TYR A 245 -4.07 1.91 -8.83
C TYR A 245 -2.74 1.85 -9.57
N LEU A 246 -1.91 0.86 -9.26
CA LEU A 246 -0.62 0.64 -9.89
C LEU A 246 -0.62 -0.69 -10.65
N LEU A 247 0.16 -0.76 -11.73
CA LEU A 247 0.29 -1.96 -12.57
C LEU A 247 1.54 -2.73 -12.18
N ALA A 248 1.41 -4.05 -12.01
CA ALA A 248 2.54 -4.94 -11.75
C ALA A 248 3.64 -4.77 -12.81
N GLY A 249 4.90 -4.74 -12.37
CA GLY A 249 6.07 -4.64 -13.24
C GLY A 249 6.27 -3.27 -13.90
N SER A 250 5.31 -2.35 -13.81
CA SER A 250 5.46 -0.98 -14.32
C SER A 250 6.31 -0.13 -13.40
N THR A 251 7.13 0.76 -13.96
CA THR A 251 7.97 1.66 -13.16
C THR A 251 7.26 2.99 -12.92
N TYR A 252 7.19 3.39 -11.65
CA TYR A 252 6.71 4.69 -11.21
C TYR A 252 7.88 5.47 -10.61
N THR A 253 8.10 6.69 -11.10
CA THR A 253 9.16 7.57 -10.58
C THR A 253 8.55 8.58 -9.64
N PHE A 254 9.19 8.86 -8.51
CA PHE A 254 8.74 9.87 -7.56
C PHE A 254 9.88 10.73 -7.01
N ASN A 255 9.49 11.92 -6.54
CA ASN A 255 10.34 12.91 -5.92
C ASN A 255 9.64 13.51 -4.71
N LEU A 256 10.41 13.82 -3.67
CA LEU A 256 10.01 14.70 -2.59
C LEU A 256 10.96 15.90 -2.56
N SER A 257 10.40 17.10 -2.55
CA SER A 257 11.13 18.35 -2.41
C SER A 257 10.45 19.28 -1.40
N ASN A 258 11.12 20.36 -1.02
CA ASN A 258 10.67 21.32 -0.02
C ASN A 258 11.02 22.75 -0.44
N CYS A 259 10.10 23.70 -0.27
CA CYS A 259 10.38 25.12 -0.40
C CYS A 259 9.81 25.84 0.82
N ILE A 260 10.67 26.56 1.53
CA ILE A 260 10.31 27.47 2.61
C ILE A 260 10.35 28.89 2.06
N ASN A 261 9.39 29.74 2.39
CA ASN A 261 9.28 31.09 1.83
C ASN A 261 8.95 32.18 2.88
N THR A 262 8.71 31.81 4.14
CA THR A 262 8.39 32.77 5.20
C THR A 262 9.42 32.74 6.33
N GLY A 263 9.64 33.91 6.95
CA GLY A 263 10.34 34.04 8.23
C GLY A 263 11.69 34.78 8.16
N HIS A 264 12.15 35.14 6.96
CA HIS A 264 13.48 35.67 6.67
C HIS A 264 13.98 36.70 7.69
N ALA A 265 13.17 37.72 8.03
CA ALA A 265 13.56 38.79 8.97
C ALA A 265 13.85 38.35 10.42
N TYR A 266 13.47 37.14 10.82
CA TYR A 266 13.52 36.68 12.20
C TYR A 266 14.58 35.60 12.47
N PHE A 267 15.10 34.93 11.43
CA PHE A 267 16.08 33.86 11.55
C PHE A 267 17.52 34.36 11.33
N LEU A 268 18.51 33.69 11.94
CA LEU A 268 19.93 34.05 11.76
C LEU A 268 20.34 34.02 10.29
N ASN A 269 21.13 35.00 9.85
CA ASN A 269 21.52 35.16 8.43
C ASN A 269 20.32 35.06 7.49
N ASN A 270 19.18 35.55 7.97
CA ASN A 270 17.88 35.50 7.33
C ASN A 270 17.37 34.09 6.92
N GLY A 271 17.95 33.04 7.49
CA GLY A 271 17.66 31.66 7.11
C GLY A 271 18.33 31.17 5.82
N ASP A 272 19.29 31.94 5.28
CA ASP A 272 19.99 31.59 4.04
C ASP A 272 21.24 30.75 4.28
N SER A 273 21.82 30.83 5.48
CA SER A 273 23.09 30.17 5.78
C SER A 273 23.29 29.86 7.26
N GLY A 274 24.25 28.96 7.55
CA GLY A 274 24.61 28.58 8.91
C GLY A 274 23.43 27.98 9.69
N GLU A 275 23.27 28.43 10.93
CA GLU A 275 22.29 27.90 11.89
C GLU A 275 20.86 28.39 11.68
N GLY A 276 20.66 29.51 11.01
CA GLY A 276 19.32 30.01 10.70
C GLY A 276 18.57 29.22 9.63
N ARG A 277 19.24 28.30 8.93
CA ARG A 277 18.60 27.44 7.93
C ARG A 277 17.59 26.49 8.59
N GLY A 278 16.48 26.22 7.91
CA GLY A 278 15.55 25.18 8.35
C GLY A 278 16.16 23.78 8.25
N HIS A 279 15.46 22.80 8.81
CA HIS A 279 15.84 21.40 8.92
C HIS A 279 14.73 20.51 8.34
N ILE A 280 15.00 19.83 7.24
CA ILE A 280 14.13 18.79 6.68
C ILE A 280 14.49 17.46 7.35
N GLY A 281 13.51 16.76 7.90
CA GLY A 281 13.70 15.52 8.64
C GLY A 281 14.34 15.74 10.01
N HIS A 282 13.91 16.80 10.72
CA HIS A 282 14.42 17.15 12.06
C HIS A 282 14.01 16.09 13.10
N ASP A 283 14.94 15.40 13.75
CA ASP A 283 14.70 14.22 14.61
C ASP A 283 14.22 12.96 13.87
N ILE A 284 13.19 13.08 13.02
CA ILE A 284 12.60 11.98 12.26
C ILE A 284 12.73 12.25 10.76
N PRO A 285 13.41 11.38 9.99
CA PRO A 285 13.54 11.52 8.54
C PRO A 285 12.18 11.53 7.83
N CYS A 286 12.07 12.27 6.73
CA CYS A 286 10.92 12.16 5.83
C CYS A 286 10.87 10.76 5.17
N THR A 287 9.67 10.29 4.82
CA THR A 287 9.48 8.95 4.24
C THR A 287 8.40 8.91 3.17
N VAL A 288 8.54 8.00 2.21
CA VAL A 288 7.49 7.61 1.26
C VAL A 288 7.30 6.11 1.37
N GLU A 289 6.09 5.67 1.71
CA GLU A 289 5.77 4.26 1.98
C GLU A 289 4.69 3.78 1.02
N PHE A 290 4.95 2.66 0.34
CA PHE A 290 4.02 1.98 -0.55
C PHE A 290 3.51 0.73 0.15
N THR A 291 2.19 0.57 0.25
CA THR A 291 1.54 -0.62 0.81
C THR A 291 0.48 -1.10 -0.16
N PHE A 292 0.59 -2.33 -0.64
CA PHE A 292 -0.49 -2.97 -1.39
C PHE A 292 -1.68 -3.23 -0.46
N ILE A 293 -2.87 -2.81 -0.85
CA ILE A 293 -4.09 -2.97 -0.03
C ILE A 293 -5.17 -3.82 -0.70
N GLY A 294 -4.95 -4.27 -1.94
CA GLY A 294 -5.88 -5.10 -2.70
C GLY A 294 -6.29 -4.48 -4.02
N ASP A 295 -6.95 -5.31 -4.83
CA ASP A 295 -7.58 -4.96 -6.11
C ASP A 295 -9.10 -4.88 -5.92
#